data_AF-A0AAU5Z9W9-F1
#
_entry.id   AF-A0AAU5Z9W9-F1
#
_cell.length_a   1.000
_cell.length_b   1.000
_cell.length_c   1.000
_cell.angle_alpha   90.00
_cell.angle_beta   90.00
_cell.angle_gamma   90.00
#
_symmetry.space_group_name_H-M   'P 1'
#
loop_
_entity.id
_entity.type
_entity.pdbx_description
1 polymer ?
#
loop_
_entity_poly.entity_id
_entity_poly.type
_entity_poly.pdbx_seq_one_letter_code
_entity_poly.pdbx_strand_id
1 'polypeptide(L)'
;MTTTLQQEIDRWEADLETIAANSASDSWFLEERRFAEAQQTITAYRGRILPTFTSQQPHDTIVAHEIEHLVDHLEDLRNDLYRTVHPPTSHQQVAEAIAALRALSRVALRFEDTVQNA
;
A
#
# COMPACT_ATOMS: atom_id res chain seq x y z
N MET A 1 -11.81 19.85 -4.43
CA MET A 1 -12.72 18.81 -3.88
C MET A 1 -11.89 17.56 -3.70
N THR A 2 -11.96 16.86 -2.58
CA THR A 2 -11.20 15.61 -2.38
C THR A 2 -11.86 14.49 -3.17
N THR A 3 -11.10 13.76 -3.98
CA THR A 3 -11.60 12.64 -4.78
C THR A 3 -11.78 11.40 -3.91
N THR A 4 -12.61 10.45 -4.33
CA THR A 4 -12.79 9.18 -3.61
C THR A 4 -11.46 8.41 -3.51
N LEU A 5 -10.64 8.46 -4.56
CA LEU A 5 -9.31 7.86 -4.58
C LEU A 5 -8.39 8.48 -3.51
N GLN A 6 -8.34 9.81 -3.45
CA GLN A 6 -7.56 10.53 -2.43
C GLN A 6 -8.01 10.14 -1.01
N GLN A 7 -9.32 10.06 -0.76
CA GLN A 7 -9.85 9.66 0.55
C GLN A 7 -9.44 8.24 0.96
N GLU A 8 -9.44 7.28 0.02
CA GLU A 8 -9.03 5.91 0.32
C GLU A 8 -7.51 5.78 0.54
N ILE A 9 -6.70 6.56 -0.18
CA ILE A 9 -5.24 6.65 0.05
C ILE A 9 -4.94 7.28 1.41
N ASP A 10 -5.59 8.40 1.75
CA ASP A 10 -5.41 9.08 3.04
C ASP A 10 -5.79 8.16 4.20
N ARG A 11 -6.90 7.41 4.07
CA ARG A 11 -7.32 6.42 5.07
C ARG A 11 -6.26 5.34 5.25
N TRP A 12 -5.73 4.79 4.15
CA TRP A 12 -4.68 3.79 4.23
C TRP A 12 -3.40 4.32 4.88
N GLU A 13 -2.97 5.54 4.57
CA GLU A 13 -1.80 6.15 5.21
C GLU A 13 -2.02 6.32 6.73
N ALA A 14 -3.20 6.78 7.15
CA ALA A 14 -3.56 6.90 8.57
C ALA A 14 -3.62 5.54 9.30
N ASP A 15 -4.09 4.48 8.63
CA ASP A 15 -4.07 3.12 9.18
C ASP A 15 -2.62 2.66 9.45
N LEU A 16 -1.69 2.94 8.52
CA LEU A 16 -0.26 2.62 8.70
C LEU A 16 0.39 3.42 9.83
N GLU A 17 0.02 4.70 10.00
CA GLU A 17 0.47 5.51 11.14
C GLU A 17 -0.05 4.96 12.47
N THR A 18 -1.29 4.49 12.49
CA THR A 18 -1.89 3.85 13.67
C THR A 18 -1.14 2.56 14.04
N ILE A 19 -0.82 1.71 13.05
CA ILE A 19 0.00 0.51 13.28
C ILE A 19 1.37 0.89 13.82
N ALA A 20 2.01 1.92 13.25
CA ALA A 20 3.31 2.39 13.73
C ALA A 20 3.25 2.86 15.19
N ALA A 21 2.21 3.62 15.57
CA ALA A 21 2.01 4.09 16.93
C ALA A 21 1.77 2.94 17.92
N ASN A 22 0.89 2.00 17.58
CA ASN A 22 0.57 0.85 18.44
C ASN A 22 1.77 -0.10 18.60
N SER A 23 2.51 -0.33 17.51
CA SER A 23 3.72 -1.18 17.57
C SER A 23 4.77 -0.61 18.53
N ALA A 24 4.86 0.71 18.65
CA ALA A 24 5.77 1.38 19.56
C ALA A 24 5.27 1.34 21.01
N SER A 25 3.96 1.50 21.26
CA SER A 25 3.40 1.41 22.61
C SER A 25 3.46 -0.01 23.17
N ASP A 26 3.23 -0.99 22.30
CA ASP A 26 3.04 -2.39 22.70
C ASP A 26 4.33 -3.21 22.57
N SER A 27 5.46 -2.56 22.23
CA SER A 27 6.78 -3.18 22.10
C SER A 27 6.84 -4.36 21.12
N TRP A 28 6.16 -4.23 19.98
CA TRP A 28 6.17 -5.26 18.94
C TRP A 28 7.57 -5.47 18.36
N PHE A 29 7.85 -6.70 17.95
CA PHE A 29 8.99 -6.98 17.08
C PHE A 29 8.79 -6.31 15.72
N LEU A 30 9.91 -6.02 15.02
CA LEU A 30 9.86 -5.35 13.72
C LEU A 30 9.07 -6.19 12.70
N GLU A 31 9.21 -7.51 12.76
CA GLU A 31 8.53 -8.48 11.92
C GLU A 31 7.02 -8.42 12.12
N GLU A 32 6.54 -8.33 13.37
CA GLU A 32 5.11 -8.21 13.69
C GLU A 32 4.53 -6.93 13.11
N ARG A 33 5.25 -5.82 13.27
CA ARG A 33 4.87 -4.54 12.67
C ARG A 33 4.81 -4.63 11.15
N ARG A 34 5.86 -5.17 10.49
CA ARG A 34 5.91 -5.28 9.02
C ARG A 34 4.84 -6.21 8.48
N PHE A 35 4.55 -7.30 9.19
CA PHE A 35 3.45 -8.19 8.86
C PHE A 35 2.10 -7.46 8.89
N ALA A 36 1.83 -6.71 9.96
CA ALA A 36 0.59 -5.93 10.09
C ALA A 36 0.47 -4.84 9.01
N GLU A 37 1.54 -4.08 8.77
CA GLU A 37 1.59 -3.06 7.71
C GLU A 37 1.35 -3.67 6.32
N ALA A 38 1.95 -4.82 6.01
CA ALA A 38 1.74 -5.52 4.75
C ALA A 38 0.30 -5.99 4.60
N GLN A 39 -0.26 -6.62 5.64
CA GLN A 39 -1.64 -7.09 5.62
C GLN A 39 -2.64 -5.94 5.43
N GLN A 40 -2.48 -4.84 6.17
CA GLN A 40 -3.35 -3.67 6.03
C GLN A 40 -3.26 -3.06 4.64
N THR A 41 -2.04 -2.98 4.08
CA THR A 41 -1.82 -2.46 2.72
C THR A 41 -2.50 -3.34 1.67
N ILE A 42 -2.33 -4.66 1.72
CA ILE A 42 -2.97 -5.58 0.76
C ILE A 42 -4.50 -5.43 0.82
N THR A 43 -5.07 -5.39 2.02
CA THR A 43 -6.52 -5.22 2.21
C THR A 43 -7.02 -3.89 1.65
N ALA A 44 -6.31 -2.78 1.91
CA ALA A 44 -6.69 -1.47 1.40
C ALA A 44 -6.62 -1.41 -0.13
N TYR A 45 -5.53 -1.91 -0.73
CA TYR A 45 -5.32 -1.82 -2.16
C TYR A 45 -6.28 -2.70 -2.95
N ARG A 46 -6.39 -3.99 -2.61
CA ARG A 46 -7.29 -4.91 -3.32
C ARG A 46 -8.76 -4.58 -3.09
N GLY A 47 -9.11 -4.16 -1.88
CA GLY A 47 -10.50 -3.94 -1.50
C GLY A 47 -11.06 -2.58 -1.92
N ARG A 48 -10.23 -1.53 -1.97
CA ARG A 48 -10.70 -0.15 -2.11
C ARG A 48 -9.93 0.65 -3.16
N ILE A 49 -8.61 0.75 -3.05
CA ILE A 49 -7.82 1.68 -3.88
C ILE A 49 -7.78 1.26 -5.36
N LEU A 50 -7.41 0.01 -5.68
CA LEU A 50 -7.36 -0.47 -7.07
C LEU A 50 -8.73 -0.46 -7.76
N PRO A 51 -9.83 -0.91 -7.12
CA PRO A 51 -11.17 -0.77 -7.69
C PRO A 51 -11.54 0.68 -7.98
N THR A 52 -11.28 1.61 -7.05
CA THR A 52 -11.57 3.03 -7.28
C THR A 52 -10.72 3.58 -8.44
N PHE A 53 -9.42 3.27 -8.45
CA PHE A 53 -8.49 3.71 -9.48
C PHE A 53 -8.90 3.26 -10.89
N THR A 54 -9.22 1.97 -11.06
CA THR A 54 -9.59 1.38 -12.36
C THR A 54 -10.97 1.79 -12.84
N SER A 55 -11.89 2.13 -11.92
CA SER A 55 -13.24 2.61 -12.27
C SER A 55 -13.26 4.04 -12.81
N GLN A 56 -12.27 4.87 -12.45
CA GLN A 56 -12.27 6.28 -12.79
C GLN A 56 -11.77 6.56 -14.21
N GLN A 57 -10.74 5.84 -14.73
CA GLN A 57 -10.23 6.08 -16.09
C GLN A 57 -9.44 4.88 -16.68
N PRO A 58 -9.56 4.59 -17.99
CA PRO A 58 -8.78 3.55 -18.66
C PRO A 58 -7.34 3.95 -19.05
N HIS A 59 -6.93 5.22 -18.89
CA HIS A 59 -5.65 5.72 -19.41
C HIS A 59 -4.44 5.40 -18.50
N ASP A 60 -4.67 4.99 -17.25
CA ASP A 60 -3.61 4.66 -16.30
C ASP A 60 -3.43 3.16 -16.10
N THR A 61 -3.62 2.37 -17.17
CA THR A 61 -3.47 0.91 -17.12
C THR A 61 -2.07 0.49 -16.66
N ILE A 62 -1.04 1.28 -17.01
CA ILE A 62 0.34 1.03 -16.59
C ILE A 62 0.46 1.21 -15.06
N VAL A 63 0.00 2.33 -14.52
CA VAL A 63 0.09 2.59 -13.07
C VAL A 63 -0.73 1.56 -12.29
N ALA A 64 -1.91 1.20 -12.78
CA ALA A 64 -2.75 0.18 -12.15
C ALA A 64 -2.05 -1.19 -12.11
N HIS A 65 -1.43 -1.59 -13.22
CA HIS A 65 -0.70 -2.85 -13.33
C HIS A 65 0.55 -2.88 -12.45
N GLU A 66 1.31 -1.79 -12.37
CA GLU A 66 2.48 -1.70 -11.47
C GLU A 66 2.06 -1.74 -10.00
N ILE A 67 0.95 -1.11 -9.64
CA ILE A 67 0.39 -1.19 -8.29
C ILE A 67 -0.05 -2.64 -7.99
N GLU A 68 -0.75 -3.30 -8.91
CA GLU A 68 -1.15 -4.71 -8.76
C GLU A 68 0.06 -5.62 -8.56
N HIS A 69 1.10 -5.47 -9.38
CA HIS A 69 2.33 -6.25 -9.26
C HIS A 69 3.02 -6.06 -7.89
N LEU A 70 3.09 -4.82 -7.39
CA LEU A 70 3.65 -4.54 -6.07
C LEU A 70 2.80 -5.09 -4.92
N VAL A 71 1.47 -5.10 -5.06
CA VAL A 71 0.57 -5.71 -4.07
C VAL A 71 0.74 -7.22 -4.03
N ASP A 72 0.89 -7.87 -5.18
CA ASP A 72 1.17 -9.30 -5.26
C ASP A 72 2.53 -9.64 -4.65
N HIS A 73 3.57 -8.86 -4.98
CA HIS A 73 4.88 -9.01 -4.36
C HIS A 73 4.83 -8.81 -2.82
N LEU A 74 4.06 -7.83 -2.36
CA LEU A 74 3.87 -7.58 -0.92
C LEU A 74 3.16 -8.76 -0.23
N GLU A 75 2.25 -9.44 -0.91
CA GLU A 75 1.62 -10.66 -0.40
C GLU A 75 2.62 -11.80 -0.23
N ASP A 76 3.52 -12.00 -1.19
CA ASP A 76 4.60 -12.99 -1.08
C ASP A 76 5.51 -12.68 0.11
N LEU A 77 5.92 -11.41 0.26
CA LEU A 77 6.75 -10.97 1.38
C LEU A 77 6.06 -11.11 2.74
N ARG A 78 4.77 -10.80 2.83
CA ARG A 78 3.96 -11.04 4.04
C ARG A 78 3.94 -12.53 4.39
N ASN A 79 3.73 -13.38 3.38
CA ASN A 79 3.70 -14.84 3.57
C ASN A 79 5.07 -15.36 4.02
N ASP A 80 6.17 -14.77 3.54
CA ASP A 80 7.51 -15.08 4.02
C ASP A 80 7.68 -14.70 5.49
N LEU A 81 7.24 -13.51 5.92
CA LEU A 81 7.30 -13.11 7.33
C LEU A 81 6.52 -14.04 8.28
N TYR A 82 5.50 -14.74 7.78
CA TYR A 82 4.74 -15.73 8.54
C TYR A 82 5.52 -17.05 8.75
N ARG A 83 6.53 -17.34 7.91
CA ARG A 83 7.30 -18.59 7.99
C ARG A 83 8.28 -18.57 9.16
N THR A 84 8.41 -19.72 9.81
CA THR A 84 9.38 -19.96 10.90
C THR A 84 10.82 -19.73 10.47
N VAL A 85 11.14 -19.97 9.20
CA VAL A 85 12.42 -19.61 8.58
C VAL A 85 12.10 -18.72 7.38
N HIS A 86 12.50 -17.46 7.48
CA HIS A 86 12.29 -16.47 6.44
C HIS A 86 13.60 -15.75 6.08
N PRO A 87 13.72 -15.20 4.86
CA PRO A 87 14.89 -14.42 4.47
C PRO A 87 15.13 -13.26 5.45
N PRO A 88 16.39 -12.98 5.83
CA PRO A 88 16.70 -11.92 6.79
C PRO A 88 16.32 -10.52 6.29
N THR A 89 16.05 -10.36 4.99
CA THR A 89 15.69 -9.10 4.33
C THR A 89 14.18 -8.89 4.17
N SER A 90 13.33 -9.86 4.54
CA SER A 90 11.88 -9.78 4.25
C SER A 90 11.22 -8.55 4.88
N HIS A 91 11.60 -8.17 6.10
CA HIS A 91 11.06 -6.98 6.77
C HIS A 91 11.47 -5.67 6.09
N GLN A 92 12.67 -5.61 5.49
CA GLN A 92 13.14 -4.47 4.72
C GLN A 92 12.39 -4.39 3.38
N GLN A 93 12.26 -5.52 2.69
CA GLN A 93 11.56 -5.59 1.40
C GLN A 93 10.08 -5.21 1.52
N VAL A 94 9.43 -5.57 2.64
CA VAL A 94 8.06 -5.07 2.93
C VAL A 94 8.03 -3.55 3.02
N ALA A 95 8.99 -2.94 3.73
CA ALA A 95 9.05 -1.49 3.86
C ALA A 95 9.25 -0.79 2.51
N GLU A 96 10.11 -1.35 1.66
CA GLU A 96 10.39 -0.86 0.31
C GLU A 96 9.16 -0.98 -0.59
N ALA A 97 8.46 -2.12 -0.58
CA ALA A 97 7.23 -2.31 -1.34
C ALA A 97 6.14 -1.32 -0.92
N ILE A 98 5.95 -1.09 0.39
CA ILE A 98 4.99 -0.09 0.90
C ILE A 98 5.39 1.33 0.48
N ALA A 99 6.69 1.66 0.48
CA ALA A 99 7.18 2.96 0.02
C ALA A 99 6.95 3.16 -1.48
N ALA A 100 7.17 2.13 -2.29
CA ALA A 100 6.88 2.15 -3.72
C ALA A 100 5.39 2.35 -4.00
N LEU A 101 4.51 1.65 -3.25
CA LEU A 101 3.07 1.84 -3.33
C LEU A 101 2.65 3.28 -2.99
N ARG A 102 3.21 3.89 -1.93
CA ARG A 102 2.98 5.32 -1.62
C ARG A 102 3.39 6.22 -2.78
N ALA A 103 4.54 5.97 -3.39
CA ALA A 103 5.03 6.77 -4.51
C ALA A 103 4.10 6.68 -5.72
N LEU A 104 3.66 5.48 -6.09
CA LEU A 104 2.73 5.26 -7.20
C LEU A 104 1.34 5.85 -6.93
N SER A 105 0.81 5.72 -5.71
CA SER A 105 -0.45 6.37 -5.33
C SER A 105 -0.40 7.89 -5.48
N ARG A 106 0.73 8.53 -5.15
CA ARG A 106 0.90 9.97 -5.39
C ARG A 106 0.97 10.32 -6.87
N VAL A 107 1.54 9.45 -7.69
CA VAL A 107 1.56 9.62 -9.15
C VAL A 107 0.15 9.50 -9.72
N ALA A 108 -0.61 8.48 -9.30
CA ALA A 108 -2.02 8.30 -9.64
C ALA A 108 -2.87 9.55 -9.35
N LEU A 109 -2.70 10.14 -8.15
CA LEU A 109 -3.43 11.36 -7.77
C LEU A 109 -3.08 12.57 -8.64
N ARG A 110 -1.81 12.71 -9.06
CA ARG A 110 -1.39 13.79 -9.97
C ARG A 110 -2.02 13.68 -11.35
N PHE A 111 -2.21 12.46 -11.86
CA PHE A 111 -2.92 12.25 -13.12
C PHE A 111 -4.40 12.64 -13.00
N GLU A 112 -5.04 12.29 -11.89
CA GLU A 112 -6.42 12.72 -11.61
C GLU A 112 -6.56 14.25 -11.57
N ASP A 113 -5.66 14.94 -10.86
CA ASP A 113 -5.63 16.41 -10.80
C ASP A 113 -5.39 17.06 -12.17
N THR A 114 -4.52 16.47 -12.99
CA THR A 114 -4.21 17.00 -14.32
C THR A 114 -5.44 16.92 -15.23
N VAL A 115 -6.21 15.84 -15.14
CA VAL A 115 -7.44 15.68 -15.94
C VAL A 115 -8.57 16.56 -15.43
N GLN A 116 -8.70 16.81 -14.12
CA GLN A 116 -9.73 17.71 -13.59
C GLN A 116 -9.50 19.19 -13.94
N ASN A 117 -8.25 19.59 -14.19
CA ASN A 117 -7.87 20.97 -14.50
C ASN A 117 -7.62 21.23 -16.00
N ALA A 118 -7.81 20.22 -16.86
CA ALA A 118 -7.69 20.32 -18.33
C ALA A 118 -9.05 20.55 -18.99
#